data_AF-A0A644XA62-F1
#
_entry.id   AF-A0A644XA62-F1
#
_cell.length_a   1.000
_cell.length_b   1.000
_cell.length_c   1.000
_cell.angle_alpha   90.00
_cell.angle_beta   90.00
_cell.angle_gamma   90.00
#
_symmetry.space_group_name_H-M   'P 1'
#
loop_
_entity.id
_entity.type
_entity.pdbx_description
1 polymer ?
#
loop_
_entity_poly.entity_id
_entity_poly.type
_entity_poly.pdbx_seq_one_letter_code
_entity_poly.pdbx_strand_id
1 'polypeptide(L)'
;MSTNNKQEKITLPGRLSRLVPSGYAVDDLPAAVERLAAYEDLHEWLLAENERLAEELSEMRAAGLDRTARHRDLLGKKLQIVYALSFFNARGL
;
A
#
# COMPACT_ATOMS: atom_id res chain seq x y z
N MET A 1 40.15 -2.20 -7.58
CA MET A 1 38.83 -2.72 -8.03
C MET A 1 37.78 -2.15 -7.08
N SER A 2 37.14 -1.04 -7.43
CA SER A 2 36.09 -0.43 -6.61
C SER A 2 34.72 -0.81 -7.16
N THR A 3 33.94 -1.54 -6.36
CA THR A 3 32.57 -1.96 -6.67
C THR A 3 31.64 -0.76 -6.53
N ASN A 4 31.10 -0.29 -7.65
CA ASN A 4 30.21 0.85 -7.75
C ASN A 4 28.78 0.43 -7.35
N ASN A 5 28.41 0.67 -6.09
CA ASN A 5 27.07 0.44 -5.58
C ASN A 5 26.16 1.60 -6.03
N LYS A 6 25.57 1.49 -7.22
CA LYS A 6 24.52 2.41 -7.69
C LYS A 6 23.26 2.13 -6.88
N GLN A 7 23.11 2.84 -5.76
CA GLN A 7 21.81 2.99 -5.13
C GLN A 7 20.91 3.74 -6.11
N GLU A 8 20.00 3.01 -6.77
CA GLU A 8 18.91 3.63 -7.52
C GLU A 8 18.10 4.49 -6.53
N LYS A 9 18.29 5.80 -6.64
CA LYS A 9 17.54 6.77 -5.87
C LYS A 9 16.09 6.68 -6.34
N ILE A 10 15.26 5.99 -5.56
CA ILE A 10 13.81 5.92 -5.79
C ILE A 10 13.31 7.35 -5.85
N THR A 11 13.05 7.84 -7.07
CA THR A 11 12.50 9.17 -7.28
C THR A 11 10.99 9.03 -7.14
N LEU A 12 10.49 9.30 -5.93
CA LEU A 12 9.05 9.35 -5.71
C LEU A 12 8.49 10.48 -6.58
N PRO A 13 7.44 10.21 -7.39
CA PRO A 13 6.83 11.26 -8.19
C PRO A 13 6.32 12.36 -7.25
N GLY A 14 6.83 13.58 -7.44
CA GLY A 14 6.45 14.74 -6.65
C GLY A 14 4.93 14.93 -6.61
N ARG A 15 4.43 15.50 -5.52
CA ARG A 15 3.01 15.81 -5.37
C ARG A 15 2.57 16.78 -6.50
N LEU A 16 1.45 16.47 -7.17
CA LEU A 16 0.88 17.32 -8.24
C LEU A 16 0.04 18.47 -7.68
N SER A 17 -0.49 18.30 -6.46
CA SER A 17 -1.23 19.35 -5.76
C SER A 17 -0.32 20.15 -4.82
N ARG A 18 -0.47 21.47 -4.86
CA ARG A 18 0.16 22.40 -3.92
C ARG A 18 -0.88 22.98 -2.98
N LEU A 19 -0.53 23.07 -1.70
CA LEU A 19 -1.39 23.75 -0.71
C LEU A 19 -1.35 25.26 -0.97
N VAL A 20 -2.51 25.88 -1.04
CA VAL A 20 -2.73 27.32 -1.20
C VAL A 20 -3.75 27.78 -0.15
N PRO A 21 -3.88 29.10 0.14
CA PRO A 21 -4.81 29.57 1.16
C PRO A 21 -6.26 29.12 0.98
N SER A 22 -6.69 28.90 -0.27
CA SER A 22 -8.04 28.44 -0.61
C SER A 22 -8.20 26.92 -0.71
N GLY A 23 -7.19 26.13 -0.32
CA GLY A 23 -7.21 24.66 -0.42
C GLY A 23 -6.05 24.11 -1.26
N TYR A 24 -6.34 23.35 -2.31
CA TYR A 24 -5.31 22.78 -3.19
C TYR A 24 -5.41 23.34 -4.60
N ALA A 25 -4.27 23.74 -5.16
CA ALA A 25 -4.12 24.08 -6.56
C ALA A 25 -3.36 22.98 -7.30
N VAL A 26 -3.70 22.77 -8.56
CA VAL A 26 -3.11 21.78 -9.45
C VAL A 26 -2.88 22.45 -10.79
N ASP A 27 -1.68 22.31 -11.35
CA ASP A 27 -1.37 22.88 -12.67
C ASP A 27 -1.86 21.97 -13.82
N ASP A 28 -1.83 20.65 -13.62
CA ASP A 28 -2.34 19.63 -14.54
C ASP A 28 -3.45 18.80 -13.86
N LEU A 29 -4.70 19.24 -14.03
CA LEU A 29 -5.86 18.61 -13.40
C LEU A 29 -6.08 17.17 -13.89
N PRO A 30 -6.07 16.86 -15.20
CA PRO A 30 -6.17 15.48 -15.67
C PRO A 30 -5.14 14.55 -15.03
N ALA A 31 -3.86 14.92 -14.99
CA ALA A 31 -2.82 14.07 -14.39
C ALA A 31 -3.02 13.88 -12.87
N ALA A 32 -3.59 14.87 -12.18
CA ALA A 32 -3.87 14.76 -10.75
C ALA A 32 -5.06 13.85 -10.48
N VAL A 33 -6.10 13.88 -11.33
CA VAL A 33 -7.26 12.99 -11.24
C VAL A 33 -6.84 11.54 -11.48
N GLU A 34 -6.08 11.27 -12.54
CA GLU A 34 -5.56 9.93 -12.84
C GLU A 34 -4.74 9.35 -11.68
N ARG A 35 -3.91 10.19 -11.05
CA ARG A 35 -3.11 9.76 -9.90
C ARG A 35 -3.94 9.59 -8.63
N LEU A 36 -5.02 10.36 -8.46
CA LEU A 36 -5.95 10.16 -7.35
C LEU A 36 -6.68 8.82 -7.53
N ALA A 37 -7.19 8.53 -8.72
CA ALA A 37 -7.83 7.26 -9.04
C ALA A 37 -6.88 6.08 -8.78
N ALA A 38 -5.63 6.15 -9.23
CA ALA A 38 -4.64 5.10 -8.95
C ALA A 38 -4.35 4.91 -7.44
N TYR A 39 -4.46 5.97 -6.64
CA TYR A 39 -4.33 5.89 -5.18
C TYR A 39 -5.57 5.24 -4.54
N GLU A 40 -6.77 5.55 -5.04
CA GLU A 40 -8.04 4.96 -4.62
C GLU A 40 -8.07 3.46 -4.97
N ASP A 41 -7.73 3.09 -6.20
CA ASP A 41 -7.60 1.70 -6.67
C ASP A 41 -6.61 0.91 -5.80
N LEU A 42 -5.47 1.52 -5.44
CA LEU A 42 -4.50 0.89 -4.54
C LEU A 42 -5.09 0.66 -3.14
N HIS A 43 -5.84 1.63 -2.60
CA HIS A 43 -6.47 1.49 -1.30
C HIS A 43 -7.51 0.37 -1.30
N GLU A 44 -8.38 0.33 -2.31
CA GLU A 44 -9.37 -0.74 -2.50
C GLU A 44 -8.69 -2.11 -2.63
N TRP A 45 -7.61 -2.18 -3.41
CA TRP A 45 -6.83 -3.41 -3.56
C TRP A 45 -6.23 -3.88 -2.23
N LEU A 46 -5.68 -2.97 -1.41
CA LEU A 46 -5.13 -3.31 -0.09
C LEU A 46 -6.22 -3.86 0.85
N LEU A 47 -7.42 -3.28 0.82
CA LEU A 47 -8.55 -3.77 1.61
C LEU A 47 -8.95 -5.19 1.18
N ALA A 48 -9.17 -5.39 -0.13
CA ALA A 48 -9.53 -6.69 -0.68
C ALA A 48 -8.46 -7.76 -0.41
N GLU A 49 -7.18 -7.43 -0.55
CA GLU A 49 -6.09 -8.37 -0.29
C GLU A 49 -5.97 -8.70 1.21
N ASN A 50 -6.22 -7.75 2.11
CA ASN A 50 -6.26 -8.03 3.55
C ASN A 50 -7.39 -9.00 3.93
N GLU A 51 -8.57 -8.86 3.31
CA GLU A 51 -9.71 -9.77 3.49
C GLU A 51 -9.40 -11.16 2.94
N ARG A 52 -8.91 -11.24 1.70
CA ARG A 52 -8.50 -12.51 1.06
C ARG A 52 -7.46 -13.26 1.89
N LEU A 53 -6.45 -12.56 2.41
CA LEU A 53 -5.44 -13.16 3.29
C LEU A 53 -6.02 -13.60 4.64
N ALA A 54 -7.02 -12.88 5.18
CA ALA A 54 -7.70 -13.26 6.41
C ALA A 54 -8.45 -14.59 6.24
N GLU A 55 -9.15 -14.74 5.11
CA GLU A 55 -9.86 -15.98 4.74
C GLU A 55 -8.88 -17.14 4.57
N GLU A 56 -7.82 -16.97 3.77
CA GLU A 56 -6.83 -18.03 3.52
C GLU A 56 -6.13 -18.48 4.83
N LEU A 57 -5.77 -17.54 5.70
CA LEU A 57 -5.21 -17.86 7.02
C LEU A 57 -6.23 -18.59 7.92
N SER A 58 -7.52 -18.24 7.82
CA SER A 58 -8.59 -18.92 8.55
C SER A 58 -8.75 -20.37 8.10
N GLU A 59 -8.78 -20.61 6.79
CA GLU A 59 -8.85 -21.95 6.19
C GLU A 59 -7.63 -22.80 6.56
N MET A 60 -6.43 -22.22 6.50
CA MET A 60 -5.21 -22.91 6.92
C MET A 60 -5.25 -23.30 8.40
N ARG A 61 -5.78 -22.44 9.28
CA ARG A 61 -5.96 -22.79 10.70
C ARG A 61 -6.98 -23.91 10.90
N ALA A 62 -8.10 -23.88 10.18
CA ALA A 62 -9.10 -24.96 10.22
C ALA A 62 -8.53 -26.30 9.75
N ALA A 63 -7.59 -26.27 8.80
CA ALA A 63 -6.86 -27.44 8.32
C ALA A 63 -5.66 -27.86 9.19
N GLY A 64 -5.39 -27.17 10.31
CA GLY A 64 -4.25 -27.47 11.20
C GLY A 64 -2.87 -27.08 10.65
N LEU A 65 -2.81 -26.15 9.70
CA LEU A 65 -1.60 -25.71 9.00
C LEU A 65 -1.02 -24.38 9.52
N ASP A 66 -1.36 -23.99 10.74
CA ASP A 66 -1.03 -22.71 11.38
C ASP A 66 0.47 -22.51 11.68
N ARG A 67 1.24 -23.60 11.74
CA ARG A 67 2.69 -23.59 12.02
C ARG A 67 3.58 -23.68 10.78
N THR A 68 2.99 -23.73 9.59
CA THR A 68 3.73 -23.85 8.34
C THR A 68 4.47 -22.56 7.97
N ALA A 69 5.53 -22.67 7.16
CA ALA A 69 6.22 -21.50 6.62
C ALA A 69 5.26 -20.61 5.80
N ARG A 70 4.42 -21.23 4.96
CA ARG A 70 3.40 -20.52 4.19
C ARG A 70 2.45 -19.71 5.06
N HIS A 71 1.95 -20.27 6.16
CA HIS A 71 1.08 -19.52 7.07
C HIS A 71 1.79 -18.30 7.66
N ARG A 72 3.06 -18.45 8.08
CA ARG A 72 3.87 -17.33 8.59
C ARG A 72 4.11 -16.25 7.53
N ASP A 73 4.38 -16.64 6.29
CA ASP A 73 4.60 -15.70 5.19
C ASP A 73 3.32 -14.90 4.86
N LEU A 74 2.16 -15.56 4.79
CA LEU A 74 0.87 -14.91 4.57
C LEU A 74 0.48 -14.00 5.73
N LEU A 75 0.73 -14.42 6.97
CA LEU A 75 0.52 -13.58 8.14
C LEU A 75 1.42 -12.34 8.10
N GLY A 76 2.69 -12.49 7.71
CA GLY A 76 3.61 -11.38 7.52
C GLY A 76 3.10 -10.37 6.49
N LYS A 77 2.66 -10.84 5.33
CA LYS A 77 2.05 -9.99 4.28
C LYS A 77 0.81 -9.25 4.81
N LYS A 78 -0.08 -9.96 5.50
CA LYS A 78 -1.29 -9.35 6.07
C LYS A 78 -0.95 -8.24 7.08
N LEU A 79 0.04 -8.46 7.95
CA LEU A 79 0.48 -7.44 8.91
C LEU A 79 1.08 -6.21 8.23
N GLN A 80 1.82 -6.40 7.13
CA GLN A 80 2.33 -5.28 6.32
C GLN A 80 1.19 -4.47 5.69
N ILE A 81 0.15 -5.13 5.19
CA ILE A 81 -1.03 -4.44 4.64
C ILE A 81 -1.80 -3.70 5.73
N VAL A 82 -2.06 -4.33 6.88
CA VAL A 82 -2.71 -3.65 8.02
C VAL A 82 -1.92 -2.43 8.48
N TYR A 83 -0.59 -2.54 8.51
CA TYR A 83 0.28 -1.41 8.81
C TYR A 83 0.16 -0.30 7.75
N ALA A 84 0.15 -0.64 6.46
CA ALA A 84 -0.08 0.32 5.39
C ALA A 84 -1.44 1.04 5.52
N LEU A 85 -2.52 0.28 5.72
CA LEU A 85 -3.89 0.79 5.92
C LEU A 85 -4.00 1.71 7.14
N SER A 86 -3.20 1.50 8.19
CA SER A 86 -3.20 2.37 9.37
C SER A 86 -2.83 3.82 9.04
N PHE A 87 -2.01 4.06 8.01
CA PHE A 87 -1.64 5.40 7.58
C PHE A 87 -2.77 6.14 6.85
N PHE A 88 -3.65 5.41 6.16
CA PHE A 88 -4.84 5.97 5.52
C PHE A 88 -5.84 6.41 6.60
N ASN A 89 -6.19 5.48 7.50
CA ASN A 89 -7.08 5.75 8.63
C ASN A 89 -6.63 6.94 9.49
N ALA A 90 -5.33 7.06 9.79
CA ALA A 90 -4.78 8.16 10.58
C ALA A 90 -4.97 9.55 9.93
N ARG A 91 -5.22 9.59 8.62
CA ARG A 91 -5.50 10.83 7.86
C ARG A 91 -6.95 10.97 7.45
N GLY A 92 -7.83 10.06 7.89
CA GLY A 92 -9.23 10.03 7.48
C GLY A 92 -9.43 9.68 6.01
N LEU A 93 -8.49 8.92 5.45
CA LEU A 93 -8.54 8.34 4.10
C LEU A 93 -8.90 6.86 4.17
#